data_AF-A0A925CYV5-F1
#
_entry.id   AF-A0A925CYV5-F1
#
_cell.length_a   1.000
_cell.length_b   1.000
_cell.length_c   1.000
_cell.angle_alpha   90.00
_cell.angle_beta   90.00
_cell.angle_gamma   90.00
#
_symmetry.space_group_name_H-M   'P 1'
#
loop_
_entity.id
_entity.type
_entity.pdbx_description
1 polymer ?
#
loop_
_entity_poly.entity_id
_entity_poly.type
_entity_poly.pdbx_seq_one_letter_code
_entity_poly.pdbx_strand_id
1 'polypeptide(L)'
;LGSTIHFFHALIEGQTADEGFLLLNILTQKTYDSIVRASSRTPLDSTKPKTATIFKTDMQIGRSILPTDIMRRDSLNGNVVYALNWLDKLRVTYKKNPYPKTYLKRSHFMAGSLPIGVYSDVVMLIAPAYLDGNGSLYNPLAIQMGGYWSYEKMAGMLPINYRPSR
;
A
#
# COMPACT_ATOMS: atom_id res chain seq x y z
N LEU A 1 8.48 -15.19 -6.56
CA LEU A 1 7.61 -15.24 -5.37
C LEU A 1 7.52 -13.84 -4.77
N GLY A 2 6.38 -13.44 -4.23
CA GLY A 2 6.14 -12.10 -3.66
C GLY A 2 5.74 -11.01 -4.68
N SER A 3 5.64 -11.34 -5.97
CA SER A 3 5.14 -10.47 -7.03
C SER A 3 3.63 -10.22 -6.92
N THR A 4 3.10 -9.25 -7.66
CA THR A 4 1.65 -8.97 -7.71
C THR A 4 0.82 -10.17 -8.16
N ILE A 5 1.26 -10.91 -9.19
CA ILE A 5 0.54 -12.08 -9.72
C ILE A 5 0.45 -13.18 -8.64
N HIS A 6 1.58 -13.49 -8.00
CA HIS A 6 1.62 -14.42 -6.86
C HIS A 6 0.63 -14.03 -5.74
N PHE A 7 0.52 -12.74 -5.44
CA PHE A 7 -0.45 -12.26 -4.46
C PHE A 7 -1.90 -12.52 -4.89
N PHE A 8 -2.26 -12.19 -6.15
CA PHE A 8 -3.63 -12.39 -6.62
C PHE A 8 -4.03 -13.87 -6.71
N HIS A 9 -3.13 -14.76 -7.10
CA HIS A 9 -3.37 -16.20 -7.02
C HIS A 9 -3.63 -16.65 -5.58
N ALA A 10 -2.75 -16.28 -4.64
CA ALA A 10 -2.92 -16.61 -3.24
C ALA A 10 -4.22 -16.04 -2.65
N LEU A 11 -4.68 -14.88 -3.15
CA LEU A 11 -5.94 -14.27 -2.75
C LEU A 11 -7.15 -15.09 -3.27
N ILE A 12 -7.13 -15.47 -4.54
CA ILE A 12 -8.17 -16.30 -5.18
C ILE A 12 -8.29 -17.66 -4.51
N GLU A 13 -7.16 -18.27 -4.17
CA GLU A 13 -7.08 -19.59 -3.52
C GLU A 13 -7.35 -19.54 -2.00
N GLY A 14 -7.39 -18.33 -1.42
CA GLY A 14 -7.60 -18.14 0.02
C GLY A 14 -6.38 -18.49 0.89
N GLN A 15 -5.20 -18.62 0.29
CA GLN A 15 -3.95 -19.08 0.93
C GLN A 15 -2.98 -17.92 1.24
N THR A 16 -3.45 -16.68 1.30
CA THR A 16 -2.55 -15.50 1.48
C THR A 16 -1.68 -15.61 2.73
N ALA A 17 -2.25 -16.06 3.86
CA ALA A 17 -1.51 -16.18 5.12
C ALA A 17 -0.45 -17.29 5.05
N ASP A 18 -0.82 -18.44 4.48
CA ASP A 18 0.08 -19.59 4.28
C ASP A 18 1.21 -19.24 3.32
N GLU A 19 0.92 -18.41 2.31
CA GLU A 19 1.92 -17.88 1.38
C GLU A 19 2.80 -16.77 1.97
N GLY A 20 2.49 -16.31 3.19
CA GLY A 20 3.28 -15.31 3.92
C GLY A 20 2.95 -13.87 3.56
N PHE A 21 1.74 -13.61 3.04
CA PHE A 21 1.19 -12.28 2.86
C PHE A 21 0.42 -11.83 4.10
N LEU A 22 0.70 -10.60 4.55
CA LEU A 22 -0.13 -9.88 5.49
C LEU A 22 -0.88 -8.76 4.80
N LEU A 23 -2.14 -8.57 5.19
CA LEU A 23 -3.01 -7.53 4.65
C LEU A 23 -3.35 -6.52 5.73
N LEU A 24 -3.08 -5.25 5.44
CA LEU A 24 -3.44 -4.12 6.28
C LEU A 24 -4.25 -3.14 5.44
N ASN A 25 -5.44 -2.77 5.90
CA ASN A 25 -6.13 -1.60 5.38
C ASN A 25 -5.57 -0.36 6.10
N ILE A 26 -4.98 0.56 5.33
CA ILE A 26 -4.42 1.82 5.81
C ILE A 26 -5.49 2.89 5.64
N LEU A 27 -6.04 3.35 6.76
CA LEU A 27 -7.02 4.42 6.81
C LEU A 27 -6.34 5.73 7.17
N THR A 28 -6.54 6.76 6.35
CA THR A 28 -6.06 8.11 6.63
C THR A 28 -7.06 8.84 7.52
N GLN A 29 -6.78 8.95 8.82
CA GLN A 29 -7.57 9.78 9.73
C GLN A 29 -7.06 11.22 9.65
N LYS A 30 -7.88 12.10 9.07
CA LYS A 30 -7.64 13.54 9.12
C LYS A 30 -7.89 14.01 10.56
N THR A 31 -6.84 14.29 11.30
CA THR A 31 -6.95 14.99 12.58
C THR A 31 -6.96 16.49 12.30
N TYR A 32 -7.98 17.18 12.80
CA TYR A 32 -7.98 18.64 12.84
C TYR A 32 -7.28 19.04 14.14
N ASP A 33 -6.10 19.66 14.03
CA ASP A 33 -5.33 20.09 15.19
C ASP A 33 -6.10 21.11 16.02
N SER A 34 -6.04 20.94 17.34
CA SER A 34 -6.37 21.99 18.30
C SER A 34 -5.23 23.02 18.33
N ILE A 35 -5.57 24.30 18.49
CA ILE A 35 -4.60 25.40 18.54
C ILE A 35 -3.64 25.17 19.71
N VAL A 36 -2.41 24.72 19.44
CA VAL A 36 -1.33 24.74 20.44
C VAL A 36 -0.93 26.19 20.66
N ARG A 37 -1.53 26.84 21.67
CA ARG A 37 -1.05 28.14 22.16
C ARG A 37 0.32 27.93 22.78
N ALA A 38 1.38 28.31 22.07
CA ALA A 38 2.70 28.44 22.66
C ALA A 38 2.64 29.52 23.76
N SER A 39 2.44 29.11 25.01
CA SER A 39 2.59 29.99 26.17
C SER A 39 4.09 30.18 26.43
N SER A 40 4.72 31.10 25.70
CA SER A 40 6.07 31.55 25.99
C SER A 40 6.08 32.28 27.33
N ARG A 41 6.37 31.57 28.43
CA ARG A 41 6.78 32.16 29.70
C ARG A 41 8.25 32.56 29.62
N THR A 42 8.53 33.67 28.94
CA THR A 42 9.78 34.41 29.11
C THR A 42 9.47 35.91 29.02
N PRO A 43 9.69 36.67 30.10
CA PRO A 43 9.53 38.12 30.08
C PRO A 43 10.83 38.73 29.57
N LEU A 44 11.04 38.78 28.27
CA LEU A 44 11.89 39.81 27.66
C LEU A 44 11.69 39.84 26.14
N ASP A 45 11.16 40.97 25.69
CA ASP A 45 11.45 41.63 24.42
C ASP A 45 11.38 40.79 23.13
N SER A 46 10.25 40.89 22.41
CA SER A 46 10.23 40.86 20.94
C SER A 46 8.83 41.11 20.38
N THR A 47 8.66 42.27 19.75
CA THR A 47 7.50 42.76 19.01
C THR A 47 7.29 42.05 17.66
N LYS A 48 7.25 40.71 17.64
CA LYS A 48 6.74 39.94 16.49
C LYS A 48 5.93 38.74 16.98
N PRO A 49 4.62 38.66 16.72
CA PRO A 49 3.87 37.44 17.02
C PRO A 49 4.49 36.29 16.21
N LYS A 50 5.05 35.30 16.91
CA LYS A 50 5.46 34.04 16.28
C LYS A 50 4.18 33.33 15.86
N THR A 51 3.85 33.39 14.57
CA THR A 51 2.72 32.67 13.99
C THR A 51 2.86 31.18 14.31
N ALA A 52 1.89 30.63 15.04
CA ALA A 52 1.81 29.20 15.29
C ALA A 52 1.61 28.47 13.96
N THR A 53 2.57 27.64 13.55
CA THR A 53 2.39 26.74 12.41
C THR A 53 1.45 25.62 12.81
N ILE A 54 0.29 25.54 12.16
CA ILE A 54 -0.63 24.41 12.30
C ILE A 54 -0.02 23.24 11.51
N PHE A 55 0.39 22.18 12.21
CA PHE A 55 0.87 20.97 11.55
C PHE A 55 -0.32 20.07 11.28
N LYS A 56 -0.88 20.13 10.07
CA LYS A 56 -1.87 19.14 9.65
C LYS A 56 -1.20 17.76 9.61
N THR A 57 -1.36 16.99 10.68
CA THR A 57 -0.79 15.65 10.79
C THR A 57 -1.85 14.65 10.35
N ASP A 58 -1.79 14.21 9.09
CA ASP A 58 -2.62 13.11 8.65
C ASP A 58 -2.09 11.81 9.27
N MET A 59 -2.85 11.22 10.21
CA MET A 59 -2.45 9.98 10.88
C MET A 59 -2.92 8.79 10.05
N GLN A 60 -1.99 7.88 9.72
CA GLN A 60 -2.31 6.62 9.06
C GLN A 60 -2.47 5.51 10.10
N ILE A 61 -3.61 4.84 10.09
CA ILE A 61 -3.92 3.73 10.99
C ILE A 61 -4.02 2.46 10.15
N GLY A 62 -3.20 1.45 10.47
CA GLY A 62 -3.25 0.15 9.83
C GLY A 62 -4.18 -0.81 10.58
N ARG A 63 -5.22 -1.28 9.91
CA ARG A 63 -6.13 -2.32 10.42
C ARG A 63 -5.85 -3.65 9.71
N SER A 64 -5.65 -4.72 10.47
CA SER A 64 -5.58 -6.08 9.90
C SER A 64 -6.91 -6.46 9.27
N ILE A 65 -6.86 -7.01 8.07
CA ILE A 65 -8.03 -7.46 7.29
C ILE A 65 -7.82 -8.87 6.75
N LEU A 66 -8.91 -9.57 6.49
CA LEU A 66 -8.90 -10.90 5.90
C LEU A 66 -9.10 -10.81 4.38
N PRO A 67 -8.65 -11.82 3.60
CA PRO A 67 -8.95 -11.92 2.17
C PRO A 67 -10.43 -11.77 1.82
N THR A 68 -11.29 -12.36 2.66
CA THR A 68 -12.75 -12.31 2.51
C THR A 68 -13.34 -10.92 2.71
N ASP A 69 -12.62 -10.01 3.38
CA ASP A 69 -13.08 -8.64 3.59
C ASP A 69 -12.88 -7.76 2.34
N ILE A 70 -11.93 -8.14 1.47
CA ILE A 70 -11.54 -7.35 0.29
C ILE A 70 -11.89 -7.99 -1.04
N MET A 71 -12.18 -9.29 -1.06
CA MET A 71 -12.46 -10.04 -2.27
C MET A 71 -13.75 -10.82 -2.13
N ARG A 72 -14.62 -10.68 -3.13
CA ARG A 72 -15.85 -11.46 -3.26
C ARG A 72 -15.89 -12.11 -4.63
N ARG A 73 -16.26 -13.40 -4.67
CA ARG A 73 -16.56 -14.08 -5.93
C ARG A 73 -17.84 -13.50 -6.53
N ASP A 74 -17.79 -13.22 -7.82
CA ASP A 74 -18.89 -12.67 -8.61
C ASP A 74 -18.94 -13.37 -10.00
N SER A 75 -19.91 -13.01 -10.83
CA SER A 75 -20.05 -13.54 -12.19
C SER A 75 -20.35 -12.41 -13.17
N LEU A 76 -19.56 -12.32 -14.23
CA LEU A 76 -19.73 -11.33 -15.29
C LEU A 76 -19.84 -12.06 -16.63
N ASN A 77 -20.99 -11.92 -17.29
CA ASN A 77 -21.31 -12.61 -18.55
C ASN A 77 -21.13 -14.14 -18.49
N GLY A 78 -21.39 -14.77 -17.34
CA GLY A 78 -21.26 -16.22 -17.15
C GLY A 78 -19.85 -16.70 -16.80
N ASN A 79 -18.86 -15.81 -16.77
CA ASN A 79 -17.50 -16.11 -16.33
C ASN A 79 -17.33 -15.81 -14.83
N VAL A 80 -16.64 -16.70 -14.12
CA VAL A 80 -16.27 -16.47 -12.72
C VAL A 80 -15.26 -15.33 -12.66
N VAL A 81 -15.62 -14.29 -11.93
CA VAL A 81 -14.76 -13.13 -11.68
C VAL A 81 -14.66 -12.87 -10.17
N TYR A 82 -13.65 -12.13 -9.77
CA TYR A 82 -13.46 -11.76 -8.37
C TYR A 82 -13.49 -10.24 -8.25
N ALA A 83 -14.50 -9.74 -7.56
CA ALA A 83 -14.65 -8.31 -7.27
C ALA A 83 -13.78 -7.96 -6.07
N LEU A 84 -12.86 -7.02 -6.29
CA LEU A 84 -12.00 -6.43 -5.29
C LEU A 84 -12.56 -5.10 -4.82
N ASN A 85 -12.65 -4.92 -3.51
CA ASN A 85 -13.10 -3.68 -2.92
C ASN A 85 -12.50 -3.47 -1.52
N TRP A 86 -11.92 -2.30 -1.27
CA TRP A 86 -11.45 -1.86 0.04
C TRP A 86 -11.51 -0.33 0.13
N LEU A 87 -11.43 0.19 1.35
CA LEU A 87 -11.38 1.63 1.58
C LEU A 87 -9.94 2.15 1.52
N ASP A 88 -9.75 3.35 0.97
CA ASP A 88 -8.48 4.10 0.97
C ASP A 88 -7.30 3.33 0.36
N LYS A 89 -6.51 2.60 1.17
CA LYS A 89 -5.28 1.95 0.71
C LYS A 89 -5.09 0.58 1.34
N LEU A 90 -4.86 -0.42 0.50
CA LEU A 90 -4.46 -1.75 0.91
C LEU A 90 -2.94 -1.84 0.94
N ARG A 91 -2.38 -2.18 2.09
CA ARG A 91 -0.96 -2.52 2.24
C ARG A 91 -0.81 -4.04 2.31
N VAL A 92 -0.02 -4.57 1.39
CA VAL A 92 0.32 -5.99 1.29
C VAL A 92 1.78 -6.17 1.67
N THR A 93 2.05 -6.94 2.72
CA THR A 93 3.43 -7.23 3.17
C THR A 93 3.76 -8.69 2.91
N TYR A 94 4.87 -8.96 2.22
CA TYR A 94 5.36 -10.31 1.95
C TYR A 94 6.57 -10.65 2.82
N LYS A 95 6.45 -11.71 3.62
CA LYS A 95 7.44 -12.08 4.67
C LYS A 95 8.50 -13.09 4.25
N LYS A 96 8.21 -14.00 3.31
CA LYS A 96 9.01 -15.23 3.14
C LYS A 96 10.42 -14.97 2.57
N ASN A 97 10.60 -14.16 1.51
CA ASN A 97 11.94 -13.79 1.01
C ASN A 97 11.90 -12.73 -0.10
N PRO A 98 12.13 -11.43 0.16
CA PRO A 98 12.31 -10.44 -0.90
C PRO A 98 13.80 -10.29 -1.25
N TYR A 99 14.24 -10.91 -2.34
CA TYR A 99 15.53 -10.58 -2.96
C TYR A 99 15.34 -9.40 -3.94
N PRO A 100 16.21 -8.36 -4.01
CA PRO A 100 17.46 -8.15 -3.28
C PRO A 100 17.43 -6.98 -2.27
N LYS A 101 18.39 -7.08 -1.35
CA LYS A 101 18.84 -6.25 -0.20
C LYS A 101 18.90 -4.71 -0.38
N THR A 102 18.53 -4.16 -1.54
CA THR A 102 18.60 -2.72 -1.87
C THR A 102 17.28 -1.97 -1.62
N TYR A 103 16.13 -2.64 -1.69
CA TYR A 103 14.82 -1.97 -1.46
C TYR A 103 14.65 -1.49 0.00
N LEU A 104 15.20 -2.25 0.96
CA LEU A 104 15.05 -2.03 2.41
C LEU A 104 15.81 -0.79 2.96
N LYS A 105 16.48 0.02 2.11
CA LYS A 105 17.24 1.20 2.57
C LYS A 105 16.41 2.47 2.82
N ARG A 106 15.08 2.46 2.66
CA ARG A 106 14.22 3.63 2.98
C ARG A 106 13.11 3.25 3.95
N SER A 107 13.41 3.37 5.24
CA SER A 107 12.44 3.23 6.33
C SER A 107 11.43 4.38 6.31
N HIS A 108 10.21 4.15 5.86
CA HIS A 108 9.07 4.97 6.30
C HIS A 108 8.55 4.32 7.58
N PHE A 109 8.92 4.90 8.73
CA PHE A 109 8.41 4.47 10.03
C PHE A 109 6.89 4.69 10.09
N MET A 110 6.14 3.61 10.23
CA MET A 110 4.73 3.64 10.63
C MET A 110 4.66 3.16 12.08
N ALA A 111 4.10 3.98 12.97
CA ALA A 111 3.92 3.62 14.37
C ALA A 111 3.10 2.33 14.48
N GLY A 112 3.65 1.30 15.14
CA GLY A 112 3.00 0.00 15.34
C GLY A 112 3.24 -1.06 14.24
N SER A 113 4.07 -0.80 13.24
CA SER A 113 4.39 -1.82 12.21
C SER A 113 5.58 -2.72 12.60
N LEU A 114 5.40 -4.04 12.55
CA LEU A 114 6.49 -5.02 12.65
C LEU A 114 7.27 -5.06 11.32
N PRO A 115 8.57 -4.70 11.28
CA PRO A 115 9.33 -4.61 10.04
C PRO A 115 9.91 -5.97 9.67
N ILE A 116 9.08 -6.85 9.10
CA ILE A 116 9.57 -8.11 8.52
C ILE A 116 8.95 -8.26 7.12
N GLY A 117 9.76 -8.02 6.09
CA GLY A 117 9.37 -8.21 4.69
C GLY A 117 9.34 -6.93 3.85
N VAL A 118 8.91 -7.06 2.60
CA VAL A 118 8.64 -5.94 1.69
C VAL A 118 7.15 -5.63 1.69
N TYR A 119 6.81 -4.35 1.58
CA TYR A 119 5.43 -3.92 1.43
C TYR A 119 5.17 -3.32 0.06
N SER A 120 3.96 -3.54 -0.42
CA SER A 120 3.40 -2.89 -1.59
C SER A 120 2.08 -2.24 -1.19
N ASP A 121 1.90 -1.00 -1.61
CA ASP A 121 0.66 -0.26 -1.37
C ASP A 121 -0.20 -0.33 -2.63
N VAL A 122 -1.49 -0.51 -2.45
CA VAL A 122 -2.47 -0.71 -3.52
C VAL A 122 -3.66 0.21 -3.26
N VAL A 123 -3.92 1.09 -4.21
CA VAL A 123 -5.02 2.07 -4.15
C VAL A 123 -5.94 1.80 -5.32
N MET A 124 -7.25 1.73 -5.07
CA MET A 124 -8.22 1.66 -6.16
C MET A 124 -8.50 3.07 -6.69
N LEU A 125 -8.36 3.22 -8.01
CA LEU A 125 -8.76 4.41 -8.74
C LEU A 125 -10.22 4.30 -9.21
N ILE A 126 -10.65 3.07 -9.53
CA ILE A 126 -12.01 2.74 -9.95
C ILE A 126 -12.46 1.53 -9.12
N ALA A 127 -13.53 1.68 -8.34
CA ALA A 127 -14.07 0.62 -7.51
C ALA A 127 -15.45 0.15 -8.03
N PRO A 128 -15.75 -1.16 -7.97
CA PRO A 128 -14.85 -2.27 -7.66
C PRO A 128 -13.90 -2.58 -8.83
N ALA A 129 -12.73 -3.14 -8.52
CA ALA A 129 -11.83 -3.69 -9.53
C ALA A 129 -12.12 -5.19 -9.72
N TYR A 130 -12.03 -5.71 -10.95
CA TYR A 130 -12.33 -7.10 -11.24
C TYR A 130 -11.07 -7.88 -11.64
N LEU A 131 -10.92 -9.07 -11.06
CA LEU A 131 -9.93 -10.08 -11.44
C LEU A 131 -10.60 -11.23 -12.20
N ASP A 132 -9.90 -11.81 -13.15
CA ASP A 132 -10.23 -13.11 -13.73
C ASP A 132 -9.78 -14.27 -12.80
N GLY A 133 -10.11 -15.52 -13.18
CA GLY A 133 -9.69 -16.71 -12.44
C GLY A 133 -8.17 -16.95 -12.40
N ASN A 134 -7.39 -16.25 -13.24
CA ASN A 134 -5.93 -16.32 -13.29
C ASN A 134 -5.27 -15.18 -12.52
N GLY A 135 -6.03 -14.34 -11.80
CA GLY A 135 -5.49 -13.20 -11.08
C GLY A 135 -5.07 -12.02 -11.95
N SER A 136 -5.53 -11.95 -13.20
CA SER A 136 -5.35 -10.81 -14.10
C SER A 136 -6.46 -9.78 -13.92
N LEU A 137 -6.11 -8.50 -13.89
CA LEU A 137 -7.08 -7.40 -13.81
C LEU A 137 -7.78 -7.19 -15.15
N TYR A 138 -9.11 -7.12 -15.15
CA TYR A 138 -9.89 -6.73 -16.32
C TYR A 138 -9.57 -5.29 -16.76
N ASN A 139 -9.43 -4.39 -15.80
CA ASN A 139 -9.00 -3.03 -16.03
C ASN A 139 -7.72 -2.76 -15.23
N PRO A 140 -6.53 -2.82 -15.87
CA PRO A 140 -5.26 -2.53 -15.21
C PRO A 140 -5.18 -1.10 -14.64
N LEU A 141 -5.97 -0.16 -15.16
CA LEU A 141 -6.03 1.23 -14.69
C LEU A 141 -6.96 1.41 -13.49
N ALA A 142 -7.71 0.39 -13.10
CA ALA A 142 -8.58 0.46 -11.93
C ALA A 142 -7.79 0.48 -10.62
N ILE A 143 -6.52 0.06 -10.64
CA ILE A 143 -5.67 -0.07 -9.46
C ILE A 143 -4.32 0.58 -9.70
N GLN A 144 -3.90 1.42 -8.77
CA GLN A 144 -2.54 1.92 -8.68
C GLN A 144 -1.73 1.11 -7.68
N MET A 145 -0.55 0.65 -8.10
CA MET A 145 0.39 -0.08 -7.26
C MET A 145 1.62 0.77 -6.95
N GLY A 146 2.06 0.72 -5.71
CA GLY A 146 3.29 1.34 -5.22
C GLY A 146 4.15 0.36 -4.43
N GLY A 147 5.24 0.87 -3.89
CA GLY A 147 6.15 0.09 -3.04
C GLY A 147 6.98 -0.91 -3.85
N TYR A 148 7.10 -2.14 -3.35
CA TYR A 148 7.96 -3.15 -3.95
C TYR A 148 7.50 -3.55 -5.37
N TRP A 149 6.20 -3.69 -5.61
CA TRP A 149 5.70 -4.07 -6.94
C TRP A 149 5.92 -3.00 -8.01
N SER A 150 5.87 -1.71 -7.66
CA SER A 150 6.24 -0.65 -8.61
C SER A 150 7.73 -0.71 -8.94
N TYR A 151 8.58 -0.99 -7.94
CA TYR A 151 10.01 -1.15 -8.15
C TYR A 151 10.31 -2.38 -9.04
N GLU A 152 9.68 -3.52 -8.79
CA GLU A 152 9.82 -4.75 -9.60
C GLU A 152 9.43 -4.50 -11.07
N LYS A 153 8.29 -3.82 -11.31
CA LYS A 153 7.84 -3.47 -12.65
C LYS A 153 8.83 -2.53 -13.36
N MET A 154 9.38 -1.53 -12.66
CA MET A 154 10.35 -0.60 -13.23
C MET A 154 11.72 -1.25 -13.46
N ALA A 155 12.18 -2.11 -12.55
CA ALA A 155 13.47 -2.81 -12.68
C ALA A 155 13.46 -3.82 -13.82
N GLY A 156 12.30 -4.42 -14.12
CA GLY A 156 12.11 -5.30 -15.27
C GLY A 156 11.98 -4.57 -16.62
N MET A 157 11.81 -3.24 -16.62
CA MET A 157 11.76 -2.46 -17.85
C MET A 157 13.17 -2.22 -18.38
N LEU A 158 13.60 -3.09 -19.28
CA LEU A 158 14.76 -2.80 -20.11
C LEU A 158 14.36 -1.80 -21.22
N PRO A 159 15.21 -0.82 -21.53
CA PRO A 159 15.04 0.02 -22.72
C PRO A 159 14.92 -0.85 -23.98
N ILE A 160 14.12 -0.40 -24.96
CA ILE A 160 13.90 -1.14 -26.22
C ILE A 160 15.20 -1.41 -27.01
N ASN A 161 16.22 -0.60 -26.77
CA ASN A 161 17.54 -0.70 -27.38
C ASN A 161 18.59 -1.37 -26.47
N TYR A 162 18.17 -2.03 -25.39
CA TYR A 162 19.08 -2.74 -24.51
C TYR A 162 19.82 -3.84 -25.30
N ARG A 163 21.14 -3.69 -25.40
CA ARG A 163 22.04 -4.72 -25.91
C ARG A 163 22.85 -5.22 -24.73
N PRO A 164 22.65 -6.46 -24.25
CA PRO A 164 23.50 -7.00 -23.21
C PRO A 164 24.94 -7.05 -23.73
N SER A 165 25.84 -6.32 -23.07
CA SER A 165 27.27 -6.43 -23.35
C SER A 165 27.73 -7.83 -22.93
N ARG A 166 28.27 -8.58 -23.90
CA ARG A 166 28.90 -9.88 -23.67
C ARG A 166 30.11 -9.77 -22.74
#